data_AF-A0A947EZE0-F1
#
_entry.id   AF-A0A947EZE0-F1
#
_cell.length_a   1.000
_cell.length_b   1.000
_cell.length_c   1.000
_cell.angle_alpha   90.00
_cell.angle_beta   90.00
_cell.angle_gamma   90.00
#
_symmetry.space_group_name_H-M   'P 1'
#
loop_
_entity.id
_entity.type
_entity.pdbx_description
1 polymer ?
#
loop_
_entity_poly.entity_id
_entity_poly.type
_entity_poly.pdbx_seq_one_letter_code
_entity_poly.pdbx_strand_id
1 'polypeptide(L)' 'MPGIDVAGIVLDIGQNVKDIKIGDHVIAFPASGSYAEKTVANENLTFVIPESINFESAAACPI' A
#
# COMPACT_ATOMS: atom_id res chain seq x y z
N MET A 1 8.59 -13.91 -0.90
CA MET A 1 7.77 -13.85 -2.12
C MET A 1 8.22 -12.65 -2.95
N PRO A 2 8.30 -12.76 -4.28
CA PRO A 2 8.69 -11.65 -5.16
C PRO A 2 7.63 -10.53 -5.16
N GLY A 3 8.00 -9.38 -5.73
CA GLY A 3 7.21 -8.15 -5.74
C GLY A 3 7.78 -7.10 -4.78
N ILE A 4 7.82 -5.84 -5.24
CA ILE A 4 8.45 -4.70 -4.54
C ILE A 4 7.47 -3.55 -4.27
N ASP A 5 6.27 -3.64 -4.84
CA ASP A 5 5.22 -2.63 -4.85
C ASP A 5 3.83 -3.31 -4.75
N VAL A 6 2.84 -2.57 -4.24
CA VAL A 6 1.43 -2.98 -4.16
C VAL A 6 0.53 -1.75 -4.13
N ALA A 7 -0.65 -1.84 -4.73
CA ALA A 7 -1.73 -0.88 -4.54
C ALA A 7 -2.96 -1.58 -3.96
N GLY A 8 -3.62 -0.98 -2.99
CA GLY A 8 -4.76 -1.60 -2.31
C GLY A 8 -5.38 -0.75 -1.22
N ILE A 9 -6.11 -1.39 -0.31
CA ILE A 9 -6.84 -0.73 0.78
C ILE A 9 -6.22 -1.15 2.12
N VAL A 10 -6.05 -0.19 3.02
CA VAL A 10 -5.55 -0.44 4.38
C VAL A 10 -6.59 -1.22 5.19
N LEU A 11 -6.23 -2.42 5.63
CA LEU A 11 -7.09 -3.30 6.43
C LEU A 11 -6.89 -3.14 7.94
N ASP A 12 -5.68 -2.76 8.36
CA ASP A 12 -5.30 -2.59 9.75
C ASP A 12 -4.09 -1.64 9.85
N ILE A 13 -3.89 -1.02 11.01
CA ILE A 13 -2.78 -0.09 11.26
C ILE A 13 -2.05 -0.42 12.57
N GLY A 14 -0.73 -0.25 12.57
CA GLY A 14 0.07 -0.39 13.78
C GLY A 14 -0.25 0.71 14.79
N GLN A 15 -0.04 0.44 16.07
CA GLN A 15 -0.37 1.36 17.18
C GLN A 15 0.26 2.77 17.05
N ASN A 16 1.41 2.87 16.39
CA ASN A 16 2.15 4.12 16.25
C ASN A 16 1.90 4.85 14.91
N VAL A 17 1.08 4.27 14.02
CA VAL A 17 0.76 4.86 12.72
C VAL A 17 -0.27 5.97 12.88
N LYS A 18 0.03 7.15 12.34
CA LYS A 18 -0.81 8.37 12.52
C LYS A 18 -1.39 8.90 11.23
N ASP A 19 -0.63 8.81 10.14
CA ASP A 19 -0.94 9.49 8.89
C ASP A 19 -1.70 8.61 7.88
N ILE A 20 -1.93 7.35 8.22
CA ILE A 20 -2.64 6.35 7.42
C ILE A 20 -3.80 5.79 8.23
N LYS A 21 -4.95 5.58 7.58
CA LYS A 21 -6.18 5.11 8.21
C LYS A 21 -6.70 3.85 7.54
N ILE A 22 -7.43 3.05 8.31
CA ILE A 22 -8.18 1.90 7.77
C ILE A 22 -9.18 2.42 6.74
N GLY A 23 -9.20 1.78 5.57
CA GLY A 23 -10.02 2.18 4.43
C GLY A 23 -9.31 3.08 3.41
N ASP A 24 -8.15 3.65 3.74
CA ASP A 24 -7.40 4.46 2.77
C ASP A 24 -6.96 3.61 1.58
N HIS A 25 -7.12 4.16 0.38
CA HIS A 25 -6.46 3.65 -0.81
C HIS A 25 -4.99 4.05 -0.75
N VAL A 26 -4.08 3.09 -0.92
CA VAL A 26 -2.64 3.33 -0.80
C VAL A 26 -1.85 2.64 -1.91
N ILE A 27 -0.67 3.20 -2.20
CA ILE A 27 0.44 2.50 -2.82
C ILE A 27 1.48 2.27 -1.72
N ALA A 28 2.05 1.07 -1.66
CA ALA A 28 3.08 0.74 -0.69
C ALA A 28 4.24 -0.02 -1.33
N PHE A 29 5.41 0.06 -0.70
CA PHE A 29 6.62 -0.65 -1.12
C PHE A 29 7.12 -1.57 0.01
N PRO A 30 6.53 -2.77 0.15
CA PRO A 30 6.95 -3.73 1.15
C PRO A 30 8.35 -4.25 0.84
N ALA A 31 9.15 -4.51 1.89
CA ALA A 31 10.48 -5.10 1.71
C ALA A 31 10.44 -6.50 1.05
N SER A 32 9.32 -7.21 1.17
CA SER A 32 9.02 -8.44 0.43
C SER A 32 7.55 -8.81 0.54
N GLY A 33 7.10 -9.78 -0.24
CA GLY A 33 5.78 -10.40 -0.02
C GLY A 33 4.61 -9.65 -0.63
N SER A 34 4.83 -8.77 -1.61
CA SER A 34 3.73 -8.02 -2.22
C SER A 34 2.87 -8.83 -3.18
N TYR A 35 3.34 -9.98 -3.69
CA TYR A 35 2.54 -10.92 -4.50
C TYR A 35 1.58 -11.77 -3.65
N ALA A 36 0.85 -11.13 -2.74
CA ALA A 36 -0.11 -11.73 -1.82
C ALA A 36 -1.42 -10.91 -1.84
N GLU A 37 -2.52 -11.51 -1.37
CA GLU A 37 -3.75 -10.75 -1.11
C GLU A 37 -3.61 -9.75 0.05
N LYS A 38 -2.65 -9.99 0.95
CA LYS A 38 -2.33 -9.14 2.10
C LYS A 38 -0.83 -9.12 2.33
N THR A 39 -0.30 -7.93 2.60
CA THR A 39 1.11 -7.74 2.96
C THR A 39 1.24 -6.65 4.01
N VAL A 40 2.35 -6.65 4.73
CA VAL A 40 2.68 -5.62 5.72
C VAL A 40 3.69 -4.68 5.10
N ALA A 41 3.40 -3.39 5.12
CA ALA A 41 4.29 -2.33 4.65
C ALA A 41 4.66 -1.38 5.79
N ASN A 42 5.81 -0.72 5.66
CA ASN A 42 6.21 0.34 6.57
C ASN A 42 5.44 1.61 6.21
N GLU A 43 4.95 2.36 7.20
CA GLU A 43 4.24 3.63 6.98
C GLU A 43 5.07 4.64 6.18
N ASN A 44 6.40 4.65 6.35
CA ASN A 44 7.31 5.55 5.62
C ASN A 44 7.43 5.20 4.12
N LEU A 45 6.97 4.01 3.74
CA LEU A 45 6.96 3.51 2.37
C LEU A 45 5.53 3.25 1.89
N THR A 46 4.55 3.91 2.50
CA THR A 46 3.12 3.78 2.17
C THR A 46 2.52 5.17 1.95
N PHE A 47 1.84 5.35 0.83
CA PHE A 47 1.34 6.65 0.37
C PHE A 47 -0.15 6.55 0.08
N VAL A 48 -0.95 7.42 0.69
CA VAL A 48 -2.38 7.53 0.42
C VAL A 48 -2.57 8.10 -0.99
N ILE A 49 -3.42 7.44 -1.77
CA ILE A 49 -3.82 7.86 -3.11
C ILE A 49 -5.30 8.23 -3.14
N PRO A 50 -5.72 9.17 -4.01
CA PRO A 50 -7.13 9.47 -4.21
C PRO A 50 -7.92 8.24 -4.70
N GLU A 51 -9.15 8.06 -4.24
CA GLU A 51 -10.06 6.99 -4.71
C GLU A 51 -10.36 7.08 -6.22
N SER A 52 -10.16 8.25 -6.84
CA SER A 52 -10.32 8.44 -8.28
C SER A 52 -9.25 7.72 -9.12
N ILE A 53 -8.15 7.29 -8.50
CA ILE A 53 -7.10 6.51 -9.15
C ILE A 53 -7.43 5.02 -8.96
N ASN A 54 -7.62 4.29 -10.06
CA ASN A 54 -7.81 2.85 -9.98
C ASN A 54 -6.49 2.12 -9.61
N PHE A 55 -6.60 0.97 -8.96
CA PHE A 55 -5.42 0.23 -8.48
C PHE A 55 -4.49 -0.25 -9.60
N GLU A 56 -5.03 -0.52 -10.79
CA GLU A 56 -4.23 -0.92 -11.96
C GLU A 56 -3.29 0.21 -12.40
N SER A 57 -3.78 1.45 -12.47
CA SER A 57 -2.98 2.62 -12.83
C SER A 57 -1.99 2.97 -11.72
N ALA A 58 -2.40 2.81 -10.46
CA ALA A 58 -1.55 3.01 -9.30
C ALA A 58 -0.35 2.04 -9.29
N ALA A 59 -0.60 0.75 -9.57
CA ALA A 59 0.45 -0.28 -9.67
C ALA A 59 1.28 -0.17 -10.95
N ALA A 60 0.78 0.47 -12.01
CA ALA A 60 1.52 0.74 -13.23
C ALA A 60 2.38 2.02 -13.16
N CYS A 61 2.25 2.80 -12.08
CA CYS A 61 3.03 4.02 -11.90
C CYS A 61 4.51 3.64 -11.67
N PRO A 62 5.45 4.15 -12.50
CA PRO A 62 6.86 3.80 -12.36
C PRO A 62 7.43 4.31 -11.03
N ILE A 63 8.33 3.49 -10.46
CA ILE A 63 9.16 3.82 -9.29
C ILE A 63 10.18 4.93 -9.56
#